data_AF-A0A3R7FP67-F1
#
_entry.id   AF-A0A3R7FP67-F1
#
_cell.length_a   1.000
_cell.length_b   1.000
_cell.length_c   1.000
_cell.angle_alpha   90.00
_cell.angle_beta   90.00
_cell.angle_gamma   90.00
#
_symmetry.space_group_name_H-M   'P 1'
#
loop_
_entity.id
_entity.type
_entity.pdbx_description
1 polymer ?
#
loop_
_entity_poly.entity_id
_entity_poly.type
_entity_poly.pdbx_seq_one_letter_code
_entity_poly.pdbx_strand_id
1 'polypeptide(L)'
;MQPPSLVLPQSSSSSATPNIASRLKPPAARDPSFQPPAYPHAISPGYQTPHPHITVDPVSTAHIPSLTRITGLLLPIRYPNSFYTATITDPVIASVSRVAIYHDHPVAAAPSTTPLPAAPSLGANTGTDKVIGGIRCRLERLPSPAVGAGAKPEPTNLYIQTLHLLSPYRGCGVATSLLNSILFASPPSPSSSSSVASYNVSELVKHYNIRTVTAHVHEANEEGLRWYIARGFQVEEGLVENYYRRLKPSGAKIVRLTLQWSNDGGDAEGTPLSGPEQTRPVPNDAKGQEEDDDWEKVEAEDSDDPDAHGVRPFTESRILEGDDGPPRKRKADDEPQRH
;
A
#
# COMPACT_ATOMS: atom_id res chain seq x y z
N MET A 1 -59.08 29.79 35.52
CA MET A 1 -58.71 30.22 34.15
C MET A 1 -58.06 29.03 33.45
N GLN A 2 -58.17 28.96 32.12
CA GLN A 2 -57.38 28.05 31.25
C GLN A 2 -55.93 28.60 31.08
N PRO A 3 -54.94 27.87 30.52
CA PRO A 3 -55.01 26.84 29.47
C PRO A 3 -54.48 25.44 29.84
N PRO A 4 -54.63 24.41 28.96
CA PRO A 4 -54.12 23.06 29.16
C PRO A 4 -52.64 22.88 28.75
N SER A 5 -52.08 21.71 29.07
CA SER A 5 -50.68 21.33 28.79
C SER A 5 -50.33 21.33 27.29
N LEU A 6 -49.25 22.02 26.93
CA LEU A 6 -48.61 21.91 25.61
C LEU A 6 -47.66 20.72 25.57
N VAL A 7 -47.92 19.76 24.68
CA VAL A 7 -46.96 18.71 24.32
C VAL A 7 -46.05 19.26 23.22
N LEU A 8 -44.76 19.39 23.52
CA LEU A 8 -43.73 19.73 22.53
C LEU A 8 -43.13 18.44 21.96
N PRO A 9 -43.07 18.27 20.62
CA PRO A 9 -42.41 17.13 20.03
C PRO A 9 -40.90 17.26 20.19
N GLN A 10 -40.26 16.29 20.86
CA GLN A 10 -38.80 16.19 20.87
C GLN A 10 -38.32 15.66 19.52
N SER A 11 -37.95 16.57 18.62
CA SER A 11 -37.28 16.23 17.37
C SER A 11 -35.89 15.63 17.67
N SER A 12 -35.72 14.35 17.34
CA SER A 12 -34.49 13.59 17.54
C SER A 12 -33.40 14.02 16.55
N SER A 13 -32.79 15.18 16.78
CA SER A 13 -31.69 15.71 15.95
C SER A 13 -30.37 15.02 16.31
N SER A 14 -30.24 13.74 15.97
CA SER A 14 -28.97 13.00 16.06
C SER A 14 -28.00 13.48 14.98
N SER A 15 -27.29 14.57 15.27
CA SER A 15 -26.21 15.09 14.42
C SER A 15 -25.08 14.07 14.33
N ALA A 16 -25.03 13.34 13.22
CA ALA A 16 -24.04 12.30 12.97
C ALA A 16 -22.64 12.91 12.73
N THR A 17 -21.93 13.19 13.83
CA THR A 17 -20.50 13.50 13.78
C THR A 17 -19.74 12.32 13.17
N PRO A 18 -18.76 12.56 12.29
CA PRO A 18 -18.00 11.47 11.69
C PRO A 18 -17.22 10.72 12.78
N ASN A 19 -17.59 9.46 13.02
CA ASN A 19 -17.14 8.72 14.20
C ASN A 19 -15.62 8.46 14.16
N ILE A 20 -14.89 9.10 15.07
CA ILE A 20 -13.43 9.02 15.23
C ILE A 20 -12.96 7.57 15.40
N ALA A 21 -13.79 6.68 15.97
CA ALA A 21 -13.45 5.27 16.14
C ALA A 21 -13.12 4.54 14.82
N SER A 22 -13.61 5.02 13.67
CA SER A 22 -13.26 4.46 12.36
C SER A 22 -11.80 4.75 11.96
N ARG A 23 -11.23 5.88 12.40
CA ARG A 23 -9.82 6.26 12.15
C ARG A 23 -8.81 5.55 13.08
N LEU A 24 -9.27 5.02 14.21
CA LEU A 24 -8.42 4.39 15.22
C LEU A 24 -8.18 2.88 14.99
N LYS A 25 -8.88 2.26 14.04
CA LYS A 25 -8.76 0.83 13.75
C LYS A 25 -7.63 0.60 12.73
N PRO A 26 -6.68 -0.33 12.96
CA PRO A 26 -5.69 -0.68 11.95
C PRO A 26 -6.37 -1.15 10.65
N PRO A 27 -5.87 -0.76 9.46
CA PRO A 27 -6.41 -1.14 8.15
C PRO A 27 -6.10 -2.62 7.85
N ALA A 28 -6.86 -3.50 8.50
CA ALA A 28 -6.65 -4.95 8.53
C ALA A 28 -7.63 -5.73 7.64
N ALA A 29 -8.57 -5.05 6.97
CA ALA A 29 -9.52 -5.67 6.04
C ALA A 29 -9.37 -5.05 4.64
N ARG A 30 -9.39 -5.89 3.59
CA ARG A 30 -9.72 -5.44 2.24
C ARG A 30 -11.22 -5.16 2.23
N ASP A 31 -11.63 -3.92 1.96
CA ASP A 31 -12.99 -3.69 1.44
C ASP A 31 -13.14 -4.56 0.17
N PRO A 32 -14.00 -5.60 0.18
CA PRO A 32 -14.12 -6.51 -0.95
C PRO A 32 -14.94 -5.89 -2.10
N SER A 33 -15.73 -4.84 -1.81
CA SER A 33 -16.49 -4.07 -2.81
C SER A 33 -15.61 -3.08 -3.59
N PHE A 34 -14.43 -2.75 -3.06
CA PHE A 34 -13.50 -1.84 -3.71
C PHE A 34 -12.53 -2.59 -4.63
N GLN A 35 -12.91 -2.69 -5.90
CA GLN A 35 -12.14 -3.35 -6.96
C GLN A 35 -11.82 -2.33 -8.09
N PRO A 36 -10.79 -1.48 -7.91
CA PRO A 36 -10.40 -0.52 -8.94
C PRO A 36 -9.84 -1.24 -10.18
N PRO A 37 -10.13 -0.77 -11.41
CA PRO A 37 -9.70 -1.43 -12.64
C PRO A 37 -8.17 -1.42 -12.77
N ALA A 38 -7.60 -2.53 -13.26
CA ALA A 38 -6.15 -2.65 -13.47
C ALA A 38 -5.61 -1.52 -14.37
N TYR A 39 -4.42 -1.00 -14.05
CA TYR A 39 -3.75 0.00 -14.87
C TYR A 39 -3.32 -0.62 -16.22
N PRO A 40 -3.77 -0.09 -17.37
CA PRO A 40 -3.64 -0.77 -18.67
C PRO A 40 -2.25 -0.68 -19.30
N HIS A 41 -1.37 0.21 -18.80
CA HIS A 41 -0.03 0.40 -19.35
C HIS A 41 1.04 -0.31 -18.51
N ALA A 42 2.03 -0.89 -19.17
CA ALA A 42 3.20 -1.45 -18.48
C ALA A 42 3.97 -0.36 -17.73
N ILE A 43 4.47 -0.68 -16.53
CA ILE A 43 5.35 0.20 -15.76
C ILE A 43 6.78 0.04 -16.29
N SER A 44 7.37 1.12 -16.80
CA SER A 44 8.76 1.12 -17.26
C SER A 44 9.75 0.84 -16.11
N PRO A 45 10.72 -0.07 -16.26
CA PRO A 45 11.87 -0.21 -15.36
C PRO A 45 12.88 0.91 -15.58
N GLY A 46 13.91 0.97 -14.74
CA GLY A 46 15.04 1.88 -14.88
C GLY A 46 14.78 3.31 -14.43
N TYR A 47 13.78 3.56 -13.55
CA TYR A 47 13.54 4.91 -13.02
C TYR A 47 14.79 5.39 -12.25
N GLN A 48 15.38 6.48 -12.71
CA GLN A 48 16.68 6.94 -12.22
C GLN A 48 16.58 7.50 -10.80
N THR A 49 17.61 7.23 -9.98
CA THR A 49 17.77 7.85 -8.67
C THR A 49 18.94 8.83 -8.68
N PRO A 50 19.10 9.71 -7.66
CA PRO A 50 20.29 10.55 -7.53
C PRO A 50 21.61 9.79 -7.32
N HIS A 51 21.59 8.45 -7.22
CA HIS A 51 22.76 7.61 -7.08
C HIS A 51 23.01 6.81 -8.38
N PRO A 52 24.20 6.90 -9.00
CA PRO A 52 24.41 6.46 -10.39
C PRO A 52 24.24 4.95 -10.62
N HIS A 53 24.46 4.13 -9.59
CA HIS A 53 24.28 2.67 -9.67
C HIS A 53 22.93 2.19 -9.10
N ILE A 54 21.98 3.07 -8.79
CA ILE A 54 20.68 2.66 -8.22
C ILE A 54 19.52 3.11 -9.10
N THR A 55 18.67 2.15 -9.45
CA THR A 55 17.42 2.32 -10.17
C THR A 55 16.21 1.97 -9.29
N VAL A 56 15.03 2.33 -9.77
CA VAL A 56 13.74 1.94 -9.21
C VAL A 56 12.91 1.24 -10.29
N ASP A 57 12.46 0.03 -9.97
CA ASP A 57 11.89 -0.94 -10.92
C ASP A 57 10.54 -1.50 -10.45
N PRO A 58 9.72 -2.06 -11.36
CA PRO A 58 8.63 -2.95 -11.01
C PRO A 58 9.11 -4.14 -10.15
N VAL A 59 8.23 -4.67 -9.30
CA VAL A 59 8.56 -5.91 -8.57
C VAL A 59 8.45 -7.10 -9.51
N SER A 60 9.39 -8.06 -9.39
CA SER A 60 9.43 -9.29 -10.17
C SER A 60 9.57 -10.50 -9.24
N THR A 61 9.30 -11.71 -9.75
CA THR A 61 9.45 -12.97 -8.99
C THR A 61 10.87 -13.14 -8.42
N ALA A 62 11.90 -12.69 -9.14
CA ALA A 62 13.29 -12.74 -8.68
C ALA A 62 13.57 -11.81 -7.48
N HIS A 63 12.78 -10.74 -7.32
CA HIS A 63 12.97 -9.77 -6.25
C HIS A 63 12.38 -10.26 -4.91
N ILE A 64 11.36 -11.14 -4.95
CA ILE A 64 10.60 -11.59 -3.77
C ILE A 64 11.48 -12.16 -2.64
N PRO A 65 12.43 -13.09 -2.85
CA PRO A 65 13.21 -13.66 -1.75
C PRO A 65 14.07 -12.62 -1.02
N SER A 66 14.58 -11.62 -1.75
CA SER A 66 15.41 -10.55 -1.18
C SER A 66 14.57 -9.45 -0.55
N LEU A 67 13.40 -9.12 -1.11
CA LEU A 67 12.41 -8.26 -0.45
C LEU A 67 11.99 -8.85 0.89
N THR A 68 11.51 -10.10 0.93
CA THR A 68 11.11 -10.79 2.17
C THR A 68 12.21 -10.78 3.24
N ARG A 69 13.46 -11.02 2.84
CA ARG A 69 14.63 -10.95 3.73
C ARG A 69 14.86 -9.54 4.29
N ILE A 70 14.79 -8.51 3.46
CA ILE A 70 15.06 -7.12 3.84
C ILE A 70 13.90 -6.53 4.66
N THR A 71 12.64 -6.78 4.28
CA THR A 71 11.46 -6.42 5.07
C THR A 71 11.53 -7.07 6.46
N GLY A 72 11.86 -8.37 6.52
CA GLY A 72 11.99 -9.11 7.78
C GLY A 72 13.25 -8.80 8.62
N LEU A 73 14.17 -7.99 8.09
CA LEU A 73 15.35 -7.45 8.80
C LEU A 73 15.11 -6.02 9.29
N LEU A 74 14.47 -5.18 8.47
CA LEU A 74 14.29 -3.75 8.74
C LEU A 74 12.99 -3.41 9.48
N LEU A 75 11.94 -4.24 9.32
CA LEU A 75 10.65 -4.04 9.99
C LEU A 75 10.43 -5.13 11.06
N PRO A 76 10.11 -4.75 12.30
CA PRO A 76 9.89 -5.70 13.42
C PRO A 76 8.54 -6.45 13.35
N ILE A 77 7.90 -6.47 12.18
CA ILE A 77 6.60 -7.12 11.92
C ILE A 77 6.81 -8.18 10.83
N ARG A 78 6.29 -9.38 11.07
CA ARG A 78 6.25 -10.43 10.05
C ARG A 78 5.00 -10.25 9.18
N TYR A 79 5.20 -10.24 7.87
CA TYR A 79 4.14 -10.23 6.86
C TYR A 79 4.04 -11.62 6.21
N PRO A 80 2.84 -12.10 5.84
CA PRO A 80 2.65 -13.42 5.21
C PRO A 80 3.22 -13.46 3.79
N ASN A 81 3.42 -14.64 3.23
CA ASN A 81 3.94 -14.80 1.86
C ASN A 81 3.05 -14.09 0.81
N SER A 82 1.73 -14.12 1.01
CA SER A 82 0.72 -13.42 0.18
C SER A 82 0.92 -11.91 0.12
N PHE A 83 1.51 -11.29 1.15
CA PHE A 83 1.86 -9.87 1.14
C PHE A 83 2.86 -9.58 0.01
N TYR A 84 3.90 -10.41 -0.11
CA TYR A 84 4.94 -10.24 -1.12
C TYR A 84 4.48 -10.70 -2.51
N THR A 85 3.85 -11.87 -2.64
CA THR A 85 3.40 -12.37 -3.96
C THR A 85 2.32 -11.48 -4.58
N ALA A 86 1.48 -10.82 -3.79
CA ALA A 86 0.53 -9.83 -4.31
C ALA A 86 1.19 -8.66 -5.06
N THR A 87 2.50 -8.39 -4.86
CA THR A 87 3.23 -7.38 -5.66
C THR A 87 3.56 -7.81 -7.09
N ILE A 88 3.26 -9.07 -7.44
CA ILE A 88 3.35 -9.61 -8.80
C ILE A 88 2.05 -10.29 -9.28
N THR A 89 1.15 -10.71 -8.38
CA THR A 89 -0.11 -11.41 -8.76
C THR A 89 -1.38 -10.55 -8.71
N ASP A 90 -1.43 -9.48 -7.90
CA ASP A 90 -2.56 -8.52 -7.91
C ASP A 90 -2.13 -7.32 -8.79
N PRO A 91 -2.78 -7.10 -9.96
CA PRO A 91 -2.28 -6.12 -10.95
C PRO A 91 -2.35 -4.69 -10.43
N VAL A 92 -3.27 -4.39 -9.51
CA VAL A 92 -3.35 -3.08 -8.86
C VAL A 92 -2.15 -2.90 -7.94
N ILE A 93 -1.92 -3.85 -7.03
CA ILE A 93 -0.79 -3.79 -6.08
C ILE A 93 0.56 -3.80 -6.80
N ALA A 94 0.70 -4.57 -7.87
CA ALA A 94 1.89 -4.56 -8.74
C ALA A 94 2.12 -3.18 -9.39
N SER A 95 1.08 -2.58 -9.97
CA SER A 95 1.18 -1.26 -10.60
C SER A 95 1.63 -0.15 -9.63
N VAL A 96 1.30 -0.26 -8.33
CA VAL A 96 1.64 0.71 -7.28
C VAL A 96 2.81 0.30 -6.36
N SER A 97 3.53 -0.78 -6.67
CA SER A 97 4.69 -1.24 -5.88
C SER A 97 5.99 -1.16 -6.67
N ARG A 98 7.12 -0.90 -6.00
CA ARG A 98 8.44 -0.78 -6.63
C ARG A 98 9.55 -1.38 -5.77
N VAL A 99 10.59 -1.86 -6.42
CA VAL A 99 11.85 -2.27 -5.82
C VAL A 99 12.93 -1.21 -6.06
N ALA A 100 13.94 -1.13 -5.19
CA ALA A 100 15.17 -0.39 -5.47
C ALA A 100 16.31 -1.40 -5.68
N ILE A 101 17.02 -1.29 -6.80
CA ILE A 101 18.10 -2.20 -7.21
C ILE A 101 19.41 -1.42 -7.25
N TYR A 102 20.45 -1.96 -6.61
CA TYR A 102 21.83 -1.52 -6.79
C TYR A 102 22.49 -2.41 -7.84
N HIS A 103 22.88 -1.83 -8.97
CA HIS A 103 23.60 -2.50 -10.06
C HIS A 103 25.10 -2.54 -9.80
N ASP A 104 25.79 -3.54 -10.34
CA ASP A 104 27.25 -3.71 -10.17
C ASP A 104 27.70 -3.69 -8.70
N HIS A 105 26.88 -4.17 -7.75
CA HIS A 105 27.28 -4.11 -6.33
C HIS A 105 28.56 -4.93 -6.14
N PRO A 106 29.66 -4.32 -5.63
CA PRO A 106 30.93 -5.02 -5.45
C PRO A 106 30.73 -6.26 -4.59
N VAL A 107 31.14 -7.41 -5.13
CA VAL A 107 31.21 -8.66 -4.37
C VAL A 107 32.55 -8.64 -3.67
N ALA A 108 32.55 -8.65 -2.33
CA ALA A 108 33.79 -8.84 -1.58
C ALA A 108 34.36 -10.21 -1.97
N ALA A 109 35.54 -10.22 -2.60
CA ALA A 109 36.19 -11.45 -3.01
C ALA A 109 36.37 -12.35 -1.79
N ALA A 110 35.89 -13.59 -1.87
CA ALA A 110 36.16 -14.58 -0.84
C ALA A 110 37.70 -14.76 -0.72
N PRO A 111 38.27 -14.89 0.50
CA PRO A 111 39.70 -15.05 0.68
C PRO A 111 40.17 -16.37 0.04
N SER A 112 40.67 -16.27 -1.18
CA SER A 112 41.15 -17.40 -1.97
C SER A 112 42.44 -17.96 -1.38
N THR A 113 42.36 -19.16 -0.80
CA THR A 113 43.48 -19.85 -0.15
C THR A 113 44.50 -20.46 -1.13
N THR A 114 44.42 -20.10 -2.42
CA THR A 114 45.31 -20.57 -3.49
C THR A 114 45.90 -19.39 -4.27
N PRO A 115 47.23 -19.17 -4.25
CA PRO A 115 47.89 -18.13 -5.03
C PRO A 115 48.00 -18.57 -6.50
N LEU A 116 47.19 -17.96 -7.37
CA LEU A 116 47.27 -18.08 -8.82
C LEU A 116 47.75 -16.74 -9.42
N PRO A 117 48.54 -16.75 -10.52
CA PRO A 117 49.10 -15.54 -11.09
C PRO A 117 48.02 -14.64 -11.69
N ALA A 118 48.12 -13.33 -11.44
CA ALA A 118 47.14 -12.36 -11.89
C ALA A 118 47.16 -12.18 -13.42
N ALA A 119 46.06 -12.55 -14.08
CA ALA A 119 45.79 -12.13 -15.46
C ALA A 119 45.44 -10.62 -15.50
N PRO A 120 45.77 -9.90 -16.59
CA PRO A 120 45.50 -8.48 -16.70
C PRO A 120 43.99 -8.19 -16.71
N SER A 121 43.52 -7.37 -15.77
CA SER A 121 42.10 -7.11 -15.54
C SER A 121 41.51 -6.11 -16.54
N LEU A 122 41.08 -6.59 -17.71
CA LEU A 122 40.20 -5.81 -18.59
C LEU A 122 38.79 -5.71 -17.98
N GLY A 123 38.51 -4.62 -17.27
CA GLY A 123 37.20 -3.97 -17.20
C GLY A 123 35.96 -4.80 -16.81
N ALA A 124 36.13 -5.97 -16.19
CA ALA A 124 35.02 -6.85 -15.87
C ALA A 124 34.25 -6.33 -14.64
N ASN A 125 33.07 -5.75 -14.86
CA ASN A 125 32.10 -5.48 -13.81
C ASN A 125 31.58 -6.82 -13.26
N THR A 126 32.29 -7.38 -12.26
CA THR A 126 31.92 -8.62 -11.54
C THR A 126 30.93 -8.37 -10.40
N GLY A 127 30.30 -7.18 -10.39
CA GLY A 127 29.26 -6.84 -9.45
C GLY A 127 27.99 -7.65 -9.70
N THR A 128 27.08 -7.61 -8.73
CA THR A 128 25.78 -8.30 -8.82
C THR A 128 24.65 -7.34 -8.50
N ASP A 129 23.57 -7.43 -9.27
CA ASP A 129 22.33 -6.70 -8.99
C ASP A 129 21.75 -7.14 -7.64
N LYS A 130 21.53 -6.17 -6.75
CA LYS A 130 20.99 -6.43 -5.41
C LYS A 130 19.79 -5.54 -5.14
N VAL A 131 18.68 -6.18 -4.79
CA VAL A 131 17.58 -5.51 -4.10
C VAL A 131 18.11 -4.91 -2.79
N ILE A 132 17.96 -3.60 -2.62
CA ILE A 132 18.41 -2.85 -1.43
C ILE A 132 17.26 -2.28 -0.60
N GLY A 133 16.05 -2.27 -1.16
CA GLY A 133 14.86 -1.72 -0.54
C GLY A 133 13.65 -1.80 -1.47
N GLY A 134 12.55 -1.18 -1.06
CA GLY A 134 11.33 -1.13 -1.86
C GLY A 134 10.22 -0.34 -1.19
N ILE A 135 9.17 -0.10 -1.97
CA ILE A 135 7.90 0.47 -1.53
C ILE A 135 6.76 -0.46 -1.97
N ARG A 136 5.83 -0.73 -1.06
CA ARG A 136 4.61 -1.48 -1.35
C ARG A 136 3.43 -0.65 -0.91
N CYS A 137 2.61 -0.26 -1.86
CA CYS A 137 1.41 0.52 -1.64
C CYS A 137 0.16 -0.31 -1.94
N ARG A 138 -0.99 0.25 -1.59
CA ARG A 138 -2.31 -0.25 -1.92
C ARG A 138 -3.26 0.93 -2.11
N LEU A 139 -4.30 0.74 -2.92
CA LEU A 139 -5.42 1.67 -3.01
C LEU A 139 -6.52 1.38 -1.97
N GLU A 140 -7.09 2.45 -1.46
CA GLU A 140 -8.24 2.47 -0.55
C GLU A 140 -9.25 3.51 -1.04
N ARG A 141 -10.55 3.21 -0.92
CA ARG A 141 -11.63 4.15 -1.22
C ARG A 141 -11.59 5.33 -0.24
N LEU A 142 -11.56 6.57 -0.74
CA LEU A 142 -11.74 7.74 0.11
C LEU A 142 -13.24 7.99 0.30
N PRO A 143 -13.77 8.10 1.54
CA PRO A 143 -15.20 8.33 1.75
C PRO A 143 -15.66 9.67 1.16
N SER A 144 -16.41 9.61 0.05
CA SER A 144 -17.05 10.77 -0.55
C SER A 144 -18.41 11.04 0.12
N PRO A 145 -18.72 12.26 0.59
CA PRO A 145 -20.04 12.59 1.12
C PRO A 145 -21.10 12.83 0.03
N ALA A 146 -20.72 12.80 -1.26
CA ALA A 146 -21.62 13.04 -2.38
C ALA A 146 -22.35 11.76 -2.81
N VAL A 147 -23.57 11.56 -2.33
CA VAL A 147 -24.50 10.57 -2.90
C VAL A 147 -25.02 11.10 -4.23
N GLY A 148 -24.37 10.70 -5.32
CA GLY A 148 -24.76 11.09 -6.68
C GLY A 148 -24.10 10.17 -7.72
N ALA A 149 -24.89 9.32 -8.36
CA ALA A 149 -24.41 8.45 -9.42
C ALA A 149 -24.05 9.28 -10.66
N GLY A 150 -22.76 9.33 -10.98
CA GLY A 150 -22.21 10.01 -12.16
C GLY A 150 -20.86 9.43 -12.52
N ALA A 151 -20.53 9.38 -13.81
CA ALA A 151 -19.47 8.53 -14.38
C ALA A 151 -18.01 8.98 -14.12
N LYS A 152 -17.73 9.63 -12.98
CA LYS A 152 -16.37 10.03 -12.59
C LYS A 152 -15.81 8.99 -11.59
N PRO A 153 -14.56 8.51 -11.73
CA PRO A 153 -14.00 7.51 -10.82
C PRO A 153 -14.03 7.99 -9.36
N GLU A 154 -14.30 7.11 -8.41
CA GLU A 154 -14.26 7.45 -6.98
C GLU A 154 -12.85 7.95 -6.58
N PRO A 155 -12.73 8.97 -5.71
CA PRO A 155 -11.43 9.43 -5.23
C PRO A 155 -10.77 8.37 -4.35
N THR A 156 -9.46 8.15 -4.52
CA THR A 156 -8.73 7.13 -3.76
C THR A 156 -7.60 7.69 -2.90
N ASN A 157 -7.24 6.91 -1.88
CA ASN A 157 -6.05 7.04 -1.06
C ASN A 157 -5.02 5.97 -1.50
N LEU A 158 -3.78 6.39 -1.69
CA LEU A 158 -2.63 5.50 -1.85
C LEU A 158 -2.00 5.25 -0.46
N TYR A 159 -2.36 4.14 0.17
CA TYR A 159 -1.78 3.75 1.45
C TYR A 159 -0.43 3.06 1.24
N ILE A 160 0.65 3.67 1.75
CA ILE A 160 1.98 3.10 1.80
C ILE A 160 2.02 2.08 2.95
N GLN A 161 1.94 0.79 2.62
CA GLN A 161 1.90 -0.29 3.61
C GLN A 161 3.29 -0.61 4.16
N THR A 162 4.33 -0.52 3.31
CA THR A 162 5.74 -0.57 3.71
C THR A 162 6.61 0.27 2.79
N LEU A 163 7.52 1.06 3.38
CA LEU A 163 8.65 1.71 2.69
C LEU A 163 9.91 1.44 3.52
N HIS A 164 10.91 0.80 2.94
CA HIS A 164 12.14 0.44 3.66
C HIS A 164 13.37 0.37 2.76
N LEU A 165 14.52 0.72 3.33
CA LEU A 165 15.81 0.78 2.64
C LEU A 165 16.94 0.42 3.62
N LEU A 166 17.86 -0.45 3.18
CA LEU A 166 19.07 -0.78 3.94
C LEU A 166 19.87 0.49 4.25
N SER A 167 20.43 0.60 5.45
CA SER A 167 21.04 1.84 5.96
C SER A 167 22.15 2.44 5.07
N PRO A 168 23.02 1.68 4.36
CA PRO A 168 24.07 2.28 3.51
C PRO A 168 23.56 3.12 2.34
N TYR A 169 22.31 2.95 1.92
CA TYR A 169 21.70 3.66 0.78
C TYR A 169 20.68 4.73 1.21
N ARG A 170 20.63 5.05 2.50
CA ARG A 170 19.86 6.20 3.00
C ARG A 170 20.64 7.49 2.69
N GLY A 171 19.96 8.63 2.77
CA GLY A 171 20.54 9.94 2.42
C GLY A 171 20.60 10.22 0.91
N CYS A 172 21.01 9.27 0.06
CA CYS A 172 21.16 9.46 -1.39
C CYS A 172 19.84 9.46 -2.21
N GLY A 173 18.72 9.86 -1.61
CA GLY A 173 17.46 10.14 -2.31
C GLY A 173 16.65 8.93 -2.80
N VAL A 174 17.17 7.70 -2.78
CA VAL A 174 16.53 6.48 -3.33
C VAL A 174 15.09 6.25 -2.82
N ALA A 175 14.85 6.44 -1.51
CA ALA A 175 13.50 6.33 -0.96
C ALA A 175 12.52 7.38 -1.52
N THR A 176 13.02 8.57 -1.89
CA THR A 176 12.23 9.60 -2.58
C THR A 176 11.90 9.15 -4.01
N SER A 177 12.86 8.57 -4.73
CA SER A 177 12.63 8.03 -6.08
C SER A 177 11.61 6.89 -6.08
N LEU A 178 11.65 5.99 -5.09
CA LEU A 178 10.63 4.94 -4.90
C LEU A 178 9.21 5.52 -4.89
N LEU A 179 8.96 6.56 -4.11
CA LEU A 179 7.66 7.22 -4.05
C LEU A 179 7.35 8.02 -5.34
N ASN A 180 8.30 8.79 -5.83
CA ASN A 180 8.10 9.69 -6.98
C ASN A 180 7.85 8.94 -8.29
N SER A 181 8.40 7.74 -8.47
CA SER A 181 8.14 6.82 -9.60
C SER A 181 6.70 6.25 -9.65
N ILE A 182 5.91 6.52 -8.62
CA ILE A 182 4.48 6.24 -8.56
C ILE A 182 3.70 7.55 -8.74
N LEU A 183 4.10 8.62 -8.05
CA LEU A 183 3.31 9.85 -7.97
C LEU A 183 3.41 10.78 -9.18
N PHE A 184 4.57 10.90 -9.83
CA PHE A 184 4.85 11.97 -10.81
C PHE A 184 5.25 11.44 -12.18
N ALA A 185 4.90 12.16 -13.23
CA ALA A 185 5.26 11.82 -14.61
C ALA A 185 6.75 12.06 -14.93
N SER A 186 7.43 12.86 -14.12
CA SER A 186 8.87 13.16 -14.22
C SER A 186 9.45 13.36 -12.81
N PRO A 187 10.74 13.05 -12.55
CA PRO A 187 11.36 13.32 -11.26
C PRO A 187 11.33 14.82 -10.91
N PRO A 188 10.86 15.23 -9.72
CA PRO A 188 10.93 16.63 -9.30
C PRO A 188 12.39 17.06 -9.12
N SER A 189 12.82 18.06 -9.92
CA SER A 189 14.21 18.51 -9.95
C SER A 189 14.60 19.23 -8.65
N PRO A 190 15.76 18.91 -8.05
CA PRO A 190 16.23 19.57 -6.82
C PRO A 190 16.65 21.04 -7.02
N SER A 191 16.80 21.51 -8.26
CA SER A 191 17.08 22.93 -8.56
C SER A 191 15.83 23.81 -8.66
N SER A 192 14.64 23.21 -8.67
CA SER A 192 13.38 23.91 -8.86
C SER A 192 12.82 24.41 -7.52
N SER A 193 12.99 25.69 -7.22
CA SER A 193 12.40 26.38 -6.06
C SER A 193 10.87 26.55 -6.14
N SER A 194 10.24 26.02 -7.19
CA SER A 194 8.79 25.88 -7.32
C SER A 194 8.21 24.99 -6.23
N SER A 195 7.07 25.39 -5.67
CA SER A 195 6.30 24.56 -4.75
C SER A 195 5.86 23.23 -5.39
N VAL A 196 5.57 22.24 -4.54
CA VAL A 196 5.13 20.89 -4.96
C VAL A 196 3.90 20.90 -5.89
N ALA A 197 3.12 22.00 -5.87
CA ALA A 197 1.97 22.23 -6.74
C ALA A 197 2.30 22.35 -8.25
N SER A 198 3.57 22.44 -8.65
CA SER A 198 3.97 22.57 -10.06
C SER A 198 4.30 21.24 -10.78
N TYR A 199 4.19 20.08 -10.12
CA TYR A 199 4.58 18.80 -10.70
C TYR A 199 3.39 18.03 -11.29
N ASN A 200 3.48 17.68 -12.57
CA ASN A 200 2.52 16.79 -13.22
C ASN A 200 2.53 15.41 -12.58
N VAL A 201 1.37 15.01 -12.04
CA VAL A 201 1.15 13.66 -11.54
C VAL A 201 1.23 12.62 -12.66
N SER A 202 1.55 11.37 -12.31
CA SER A 202 1.63 10.26 -13.27
C SER A 202 0.25 9.89 -13.85
N GLU A 203 0.21 9.30 -15.04
CA GLU A 203 -1.03 8.73 -15.61
C GLU A 203 -1.62 7.63 -14.72
N LEU A 204 -0.80 6.96 -13.90
CA LEU A 204 -1.26 6.02 -12.88
C LEU A 204 -2.02 6.72 -11.73
N VAL A 205 -1.55 7.89 -11.26
CA VAL A 205 -2.29 8.70 -10.29
C VAL A 205 -3.61 9.18 -10.86
N LYS A 206 -3.65 9.52 -12.15
CA LYS A 206 -4.89 9.92 -12.84
C LYS A 206 -5.88 8.76 -12.97
N HIS A 207 -5.44 7.63 -13.53
CA HIS A 207 -6.24 6.41 -13.74
C HIS A 207 -6.95 5.95 -12.46
N TYR A 208 -6.22 5.91 -11.35
CA TYR A 208 -6.77 5.50 -10.05
C TYR A 208 -7.43 6.65 -9.25
N ASN A 209 -7.55 7.85 -9.84
CA ASN A 209 -8.04 9.06 -9.19
C ASN A 209 -7.45 9.31 -7.79
N ILE A 210 -6.13 9.16 -7.64
CA ILE A 210 -5.44 9.24 -6.34
C ILE A 210 -5.41 10.70 -5.88
N ARG A 211 -6.07 10.98 -4.75
CA ARG A 211 -6.17 12.32 -4.16
C ARG A 211 -5.36 12.48 -2.89
N THR A 212 -5.05 11.39 -2.22
CA THR A 212 -4.24 11.38 -1.00
C THR A 212 -3.24 10.24 -1.00
N VAL A 213 -2.14 10.43 -0.27
CA VAL A 213 -1.16 9.38 0.01
C VAL A 213 -0.99 9.34 1.52
N THR A 214 -1.05 8.16 2.13
CA THR A 214 -0.97 8.01 3.59
C THR A 214 0.07 6.98 4.00
N ALA A 215 0.59 7.14 5.22
CA ALA A 215 1.39 6.12 5.88
C ALA A 215 1.13 6.12 7.39
N HIS A 216 1.35 4.97 8.03
CA HIS A 216 1.43 4.86 9.48
C HIS A 216 2.92 4.85 9.87
N VAL A 217 3.31 5.76 10.76
CA VAL A 217 4.67 5.88 11.27
C VAL A 217 4.67 5.49 12.75
N HIS A 218 5.46 4.47 13.10
CA HIS A 218 5.69 4.08 14.50
C HIS A 218 6.16 5.28 15.32
N GLU A 219 5.60 5.47 16.52
CA GLU A 219 5.75 6.72 17.27
C GLU A 219 7.20 7.15 17.58
N ALA A 220 8.11 6.16 17.72
CA ALA A 220 9.53 6.34 17.98
C ALA A 220 10.39 6.42 16.69
N ASN A 221 9.79 6.22 15.51
CA ASN A 221 10.48 6.37 14.22
C ASN A 221 10.53 7.83 13.77
N GLU A 222 11.30 8.64 14.50
CA GLU A 222 11.48 10.07 14.19
C GLU A 222 12.19 10.31 12.84
N GLU A 223 13.06 9.40 12.42
CA GLU A 223 13.72 9.46 11.10
C GLU A 223 12.66 9.38 9.99
N GLY A 224 11.77 8.39 10.06
CA GLY A 224 10.65 8.24 9.14
C GLY A 224 9.67 9.39 9.20
N LEU A 225 9.32 9.87 10.40
CA LEU A 225 8.40 11.00 10.56
C LEU A 225 8.97 12.28 9.90
N ARG A 226 10.24 12.61 10.17
CA ARG A 226 10.94 13.73 9.53
C ARG A 226 11.07 13.53 8.02
N TRP A 227 11.27 12.31 7.55
CA TRP A 227 11.33 11.97 6.13
C TRP A 227 10.00 12.29 5.40
N TYR A 228 8.85 11.92 5.99
CA TYR A 228 7.54 12.23 5.42
C TYR A 228 7.24 13.74 5.45
N ILE A 229 7.47 14.41 6.58
CA ILE A 229 7.24 15.87 6.72
C ILE A 229 8.07 16.67 5.71
N ALA A 230 9.34 16.31 5.51
CA ALA A 230 10.23 16.93 4.52
C ALA A 230 9.80 16.70 3.05
N ARG A 231 8.72 15.95 2.80
CA ARG A 231 8.11 15.70 1.49
C ARG A 231 6.67 16.21 1.40
N GLY A 232 6.27 17.11 2.30
CA GLY A 232 4.96 17.76 2.30
C GLY A 232 3.82 16.93 2.89
N PHE A 233 4.11 15.77 3.49
CA PHE A 233 3.10 15.07 4.28
C PHE A 233 2.83 15.84 5.56
N GLN A 234 1.56 16.09 5.84
CA GLN A 234 1.09 16.63 7.12
C GLN A 234 0.88 15.46 8.09
N VAL A 235 1.08 15.69 9.38
CA VAL A 235 0.73 14.72 10.42
C VAL A 235 -0.75 14.94 10.75
N GLU A 236 -1.58 13.90 10.70
CA GLU A 236 -2.98 14.00 11.18
C GLU A 236 -2.98 14.18 12.71
N GLU A 237 -4.04 14.77 13.25
CA GLU A 237 -4.15 15.05 14.68
C GLU A 237 -4.30 13.75 15.51
N GLY A 238 -3.56 13.67 16.61
CA GLY A 238 -3.60 12.57 17.57
C GLY A 238 -2.54 11.47 17.36
N LEU A 239 -2.52 10.54 18.31
CA LEU A 239 -1.72 9.31 18.26
C LEU A 239 -2.67 8.12 18.24
N VAL A 240 -2.53 7.22 17.26
CA VAL A 240 -3.31 5.98 17.23
C VAL A 240 -2.66 4.98 18.16
N GLU A 241 -3.07 5.00 19.43
CA GLU A 241 -2.59 4.07 20.45
C GLU A 241 -2.83 2.60 20.07
N ASN A 242 -1.93 1.72 20.53
CA ASN A 242 -2.03 0.27 20.36
C ASN A 242 -2.16 -0.25 18.91
N TYR A 243 -1.95 0.61 17.89
CA TYR A 243 -1.88 0.26 16.48
C TYR A 243 -0.84 -0.85 16.24
N TYR A 244 0.37 -0.65 16.76
CA TYR A 244 1.48 -1.60 16.68
C TYR A 244 1.50 -2.51 17.92
N ARG A 245 0.48 -3.35 18.08
CA ARG A 245 0.24 -4.24 19.24
C ARG A 245 1.45 -5.06 19.73
N ARG A 246 2.38 -5.42 18.83
CA ARG A 246 3.57 -6.24 19.13
C ARG A 246 4.84 -5.44 19.47
N LEU A 247 4.74 -4.12 19.58
CA LEU A 247 5.86 -3.21 19.78
C LEU A 247 5.68 -2.37 21.05
N LYS A 248 6.79 -1.82 21.54
CA LYS A 248 6.82 -0.71 22.52
C LYS A 248 7.87 0.32 22.07
N PRO A 249 7.52 1.59 21.74
CA PRO A 249 6.19 2.17 21.57
C PRO A 249 5.12 1.31 20.88
N SER A 250 3.83 1.52 21.13
CA SER A 250 2.73 0.79 20.44
C SER A 250 1.83 1.71 19.59
N GLY A 251 2.01 3.01 19.67
CA GLY A 251 1.26 4.02 18.93
C GLY A 251 1.80 4.25 17.52
N ALA A 252 0.91 4.74 16.64
CA ALA A 252 1.24 5.21 15.29
C ALA A 252 0.80 6.67 15.10
N LYS A 253 1.68 7.46 14.48
CA LYS A 253 1.34 8.77 13.92
C LYS A 253 0.92 8.56 12.47
N ILE A 254 -0.26 9.03 12.08
CA ILE A 254 -0.72 9.00 10.68
C ILE A 254 -0.12 10.22 9.97
N VAL A 255 0.44 10.00 8.79
CA VAL A 255 0.90 11.08 7.90
C VAL A 255 0.13 11.03 6.58
N ARG A 256 -0.26 12.20 6.05
CA ARG A 256 -1.03 12.35 4.82
C ARG A 256 -0.46 13.45 3.93
N LEU A 257 -0.18 13.11 2.68
CA LEU A 257 0.02 14.05 1.57
C LEU A 257 -1.29 14.18 0.79
N THR A 258 -1.61 15.39 0.32
CA THR A 258 -2.76 15.64 -0.58
C THR A 258 -2.23 15.98 -1.96
N LEU A 259 -2.74 15.31 -3.00
CA LEU A 259 -2.33 15.49 -4.38
C LEU A 259 -3.30 16.45 -5.09
N GLN A 260 -2.83 17.65 -5.40
CA GLN A 260 -3.58 18.65 -6.18
C GLN A 260 -3.26 18.48 -7.66
N TRP A 261 -4.25 18.05 -8.45
CA TRP A 261 -4.17 17.94 -9.91
C TRP A 261 -5.57 18.05 -10.52
N SER A 262 -5.73 18.84 -11.58
CA SER A 262 -6.99 18.91 -12.32
C SER A 262 -7.17 17.64 -13.17
N ASN A 263 -8.37 17.05 -13.14
CA ASN A 263 -8.75 16.05 -14.14
C ASN A 263 -9.14 16.76 -15.43
N ASP A 264 -8.14 17.36 -16.08
CA ASP A 264 -8.28 18.19 -17.28
C ASP A 264 -8.43 17.31 -18.53
N GLY A 265 -9.46 16.47 -18.50
CA GLY A 265 -10.02 15.84 -19.70
C GLY A 265 -10.83 16.91 -20.43
N GLY A 266 -10.46 17.20 -21.68
CA GLY A 266 -10.99 18.33 -22.43
C GLY A 266 -12.43 18.11 -22.91
N ASP A 267 -13.40 18.30 -22.02
CA ASP A 267 -14.80 18.56 -22.39
C ASP A 267 -14.89 19.94 -23.05
N ALA A 268 -14.48 20.02 -24.33
CA ALA A 268 -14.57 21.21 -25.17
C ALA A 268 -16.02 21.47 -25.62
N GLU A 269 -16.92 21.59 -24.66
CA GLU A 269 -18.36 21.69 -24.89
C GLU A 269 -18.76 23.06 -25.45
N GLY A 270 -19.02 23.09 -26.76
CA GLY A 270 -19.98 23.99 -27.41
C GLY A 270 -19.85 25.49 -27.12
N THR A 271 -18.93 26.19 -27.82
CA THR A 271 -19.11 27.63 -28.05
C THR A 271 -20.40 27.86 -28.86
N PRO A 272 -21.41 28.59 -28.33
CA PRO A 272 -22.69 28.73 -29.01
C PRO A 272 -22.61 29.79 -30.13
N LEU A 273 -22.37 29.34 -31.36
CA LEU A 273 -22.46 30.16 -32.57
C LEU A 273 -23.83 29.97 -33.26
N SER A 274 -24.47 31.08 -33.62
CA SER A 274 -25.90 31.11 -33.92
C SER A 274 -26.25 31.06 -35.42
N GLY A 275 -26.84 29.93 -35.85
CA GLY A 275 -27.70 29.80 -37.04
C GLY A 275 -27.02 29.82 -38.42
N PRO A 276 -27.81 29.71 -39.52
CA PRO A 276 -29.23 29.36 -39.59
C PRO A 276 -29.58 28.16 -40.50
N GLU A 277 -30.72 27.53 -40.19
CA GLU A 277 -31.65 26.76 -41.03
C GLU A 277 -31.24 26.28 -42.45
N GLN A 278 -31.24 24.94 -42.67
CA GLN A 278 -31.67 24.36 -43.95
C GLN A 278 -32.13 22.87 -43.88
N THR A 279 -32.70 22.41 -44.99
CA THR A 279 -33.77 21.40 -45.09
C THR A 279 -33.38 19.90 -45.00
N ARG A 280 -34.36 19.08 -44.60
CA ARG A 280 -34.57 17.62 -44.81
C ARG A 280 -34.10 17.06 -46.18
N PRO A 281 -33.89 15.72 -46.37
CA PRO A 281 -34.70 14.62 -45.80
C PRO A 281 -33.99 13.32 -45.32
N VAL A 282 -34.80 12.38 -44.81
CA VAL A 282 -34.48 10.99 -44.41
C VAL A 282 -34.63 10.03 -45.61
N PRO A 283 -34.06 8.81 -45.59
CA PRO A 283 -34.90 7.64 -45.23
C PRO A 283 -34.19 6.46 -44.51
N ASN A 284 -34.97 5.69 -43.72
CA ASN A 284 -34.91 4.22 -43.47
C ASN A 284 -33.59 3.57 -42.90
N ASP A 285 -33.60 2.41 -42.22
CA ASP A 285 -34.70 1.47 -41.91
C ASP A 285 -34.47 0.64 -40.61
N ALA A 286 -35.55 -0.02 -40.16
CA ALA A 286 -35.64 -1.31 -39.46
C ALA A 286 -34.83 -1.67 -38.16
N LYS A 287 -35.62 -1.90 -37.08
CA LYS A 287 -35.57 -3.03 -36.10
C LYS A 287 -34.51 -3.12 -35.00
N GLY A 288 -34.99 -3.47 -33.79
CA GLY A 288 -34.21 -4.06 -32.68
C GLY A 288 -34.79 -3.69 -31.30
N GLN A 289 -35.68 -4.51 -30.72
CA GLN A 289 -36.30 -4.27 -29.41
C GLN A 289 -36.65 -5.59 -28.68
N GLU A 290 -36.15 -5.72 -27.44
CA GLU A 290 -36.60 -6.58 -26.31
C GLU A 290 -36.69 -8.13 -26.50
N GLU A 291 -36.98 -8.85 -25.40
CA GLU A 291 -37.00 -10.34 -25.20
C GLU A 291 -35.60 -11.03 -25.32
N ASP A 292 -34.96 -11.73 -24.36
CA ASP A 292 -35.04 -11.98 -22.89
C ASP A 292 -33.57 -12.14 -22.38
N ASP A 293 -33.11 -12.23 -21.12
CA ASP A 293 -33.55 -12.69 -19.78
C ASP A 293 -33.35 -14.20 -19.42
N ASP A 294 -33.16 -14.49 -18.13
CA ASP A 294 -32.82 -15.76 -17.41
C ASP A 294 -31.51 -16.52 -17.78
N TRP A 295 -30.64 -16.74 -16.76
CA TRP A 295 -30.04 -18.06 -16.50
C TRP A 295 -29.72 -18.25 -15.00
N GLU A 296 -30.56 -19.04 -14.33
CA GLU A 296 -30.44 -19.48 -12.94
C GLU A 296 -29.03 -20.09 -12.59
N LYS A 297 -28.46 -19.63 -11.46
CA LYS A 297 -28.07 -20.50 -10.30
C LYS A 297 -27.16 -21.72 -10.54
N VAL A 298 -25.97 -21.64 -9.96
CA VAL A 298 -25.31 -22.77 -9.28
C VAL A 298 -24.65 -22.29 -7.98
N GLU A 299 -25.31 -22.56 -6.85
CA GLU A 299 -24.64 -22.60 -5.55
C GLU A 299 -24.02 -23.99 -5.37
N ALA A 300 -22.75 -24.03 -4.98
CA ALA A 300 -22.07 -25.23 -4.49
C ALA A 300 -21.22 -24.81 -3.29
N GLU A 301 -21.75 -25.04 -2.09
CA GLU A 301 -21.03 -24.84 -0.84
C GLU A 301 -20.00 -25.97 -0.65
N ASP A 302 -18.72 -25.69 -0.89
CA ASP A 302 -17.61 -26.44 -0.29
C ASP A 302 -16.95 -25.55 0.77
N SER A 303 -17.27 -25.82 2.03
CA SER A 303 -16.90 -25.00 3.19
C SER A 303 -15.63 -25.53 3.87
N ASP A 304 -14.47 -24.95 3.55
CA ASP A 304 -13.25 -25.06 4.34
C ASP A 304 -12.63 -23.65 4.57
N ASP A 305 -12.81 -23.10 5.76
CA ASP A 305 -12.26 -21.79 6.20
C ASP A 305 -11.06 -21.98 7.16
N PRO A 306 -9.82 -21.72 6.70
CA PRO A 306 -8.63 -21.76 7.54
C PRO A 306 -8.17 -20.38 8.07
N ASP A 307 -8.87 -19.28 7.78
CA ASP A 307 -8.37 -17.91 8.01
C ASP A 307 -8.77 -17.29 9.37
N ALA A 308 -9.02 -18.16 10.36
CA ALA A 308 -9.24 -17.81 11.76
C ALA A 308 -7.96 -17.28 12.49
N HIS A 309 -7.38 -16.18 12.00
CA HIS A 309 -6.24 -15.50 12.62
C HIS A 309 -6.61 -14.95 14.01
N GLY A 310 -6.29 -15.76 15.04
CA GLY A 310 -6.91 -15.69 16.36
C GLY A 310 -6.79 -14.36 17.12
N VAL A 311 -7.94 -13.73 17.34
CA VAL A 311 -8.21 -12.87 18.50
C VAL A 311 -9.46 -13.44 19.20
N ARG A 312 -9.26 -14.38 20.14
CA ARG A 312 -10.35 -14.90 20.97
C ARG A 312 -10.65 -13.93 22.14
N PRO A 313 -11.93 -13.65 22.44
CA PRO A 313 -12.29 -13.00 23.70
C PRO A 313 -12.05 -13.96 24.88
N PHE A 314 -11.76 -13.39 26.05
CA PHE A 314 -11.59 -14.12 27.30
C PHE A 314 -12.96 -14.37 27.96
N THR A 315 -13.12 -15.53 28.61
CA THR A 315 -14.09 -15.72 29.69
C THR A 315 -13.35 -16.19 30.93
N GLU A 316 -13.64 -15.58 32.07
CA GLU A 316 -12.90 -15.78 33.32
C GLU A 316 -13.48 -16.91 34.18
N SER A 317 -12.75 -17.23 35.26
CA SER A 317 -13.10 -18.15 36.36
C SER A 317 -12.95 -19.65 36.06
N ARG A 318 -12.49 -20.50 36.99
CA ARG A 318 -12.26 -20.30 38.45
C ARG A 318 -10.87 -20.72 38.94
N ILE A 319 -10.52 -20.13 40.09
CA ILE A 319 -9.53 -20.59 41.07
C ILE A 319 -9.86 -22.00 41.59
N LEU A 320 -8.83 -22.80 41.92
CA LEU A 320 -8.75 -23.61 43.16
C LEU A 320 -7.29 -24.02 43.45
N GLU A 321 -6.99 -24.31 44.71
CA GLU A 321 -5.73 -24.95 45.16
C GLU A 321 -5.58 -26.38 44.57
N GLY A 322 -4.43 -27.05 44.55
CA GLY A 322 -3.15 -26.83 45.25
C GLY A 322 -2.91 -27.97 46.26
N ASP A 323 -2.00 -28.89 45.92
CA ASP A 323 -1.57 -30.01 46.79
C ASP A 323 -0.11 -30.41 46.47
N ASP A 324 0.56 -31.10 47.41
CA ASP A 324 2.01 -31.33 47.45
C ASP A 324 2.37 -32.85 47.31
N GLY A 325 3.51 -33.18 46.72
CA GLY A 325 3.86 -34.59 46.42
C GLY A 325 5.27 -34.82 45.85
N PRO A 326 6.08 -35.76 46.41
CA PRO A 326 7.54 -35.78 46.19
C PRO A 326 8.03 -36.65 45.01
N PRO A 327 9.24 -36.36 44.47
CA PRO A 327 9.80 -37.04 43.30
C PRO A 327 10.43 -38.41 43.60
N ARG A 328 10.47 -39.30 42.59
CA ARG A 328 11.20 -40.58 42.62
C ARG A 328 12.37 -40.62 41.62
N LYS A 329 13.39 -41.41 41.96
CA LYS A 329 14.74 -41.45 41.37
C LYS A 329 15.04 -42.80 40.71
N ARG A 330 16.01 -42.79 39.77
CA ARG A 330 16.69 -43.97 39.14
C ARG A 330 15.78 -44.75 38.16
N LYS A 331 16.30 -45.50 37.19
CA LYS A 331 17.60 -46.22 37.10
C LYS A 331 18.30 -46.02 35.73
N ALA A 332 19.56 -46.48 35.63
CA ALA A 332 20.40 -46.52 34.43
C ALA A 332 20.56 -47.97 33.91
N ASP A 333 21.63 -48.21 33.13
CA ASP A 333 22.08 -49.47 32.50
C ASP A 333 21.29 -49.80 31.20
N ASP A 334 21.88 -50.29 30.09
CA ASP A 334 23.30 -50.59 29.78
C ASP A 334 23.60 -50.51 28.26
N GLU A 335 24.89 -50.57 27.87
CA GLU A 335 25.39 -50.66 26.48
C GLU A 335 25.86 -52.09 26.15
N PRO A 336 25.77 -52.57 24.89
CA PRO A 336 26.56 -53.72 24.45
C PRO A 336 27.45 -53.41 23.22
N GLN A 337 28.76 -53.25 23.47
CA GLN A 337 29.80 -53.42 22.44
C GLN A 337 30.16 -54.89 22.25
N ARG A 338 30.21 -55.33 20.97
CA ARG A 338 31.01 -56.41 20.34
C ARG A 338 30.25 -56.91 19.09
N HIS A 339 30.89 -57.28 17.99
CA HIS A 339 32.33 -57.50 17.73
C HIS A 339 32.80 -56.74 16.49
#